data_AF-Q0P684-F1
#
_entry.id   AF-Q0P684-F1
#
_cell.length_a   1.000
_cell.length_b   1.000
_cell.length_c   1.000
_cell.angle_alpha   90.00
_cell.angle_beta   90.00
_cell.angle_gamma   90.00
#
_symmetry.space_group_name_H-M   'P 1'
#
loop_
_entity.id
_entity.type
_entity.pdbx_description
1 polymer ?
#
loop_
_entity_poly.entity_id
_entity_poly.type
_entity_poly.pdbx_seq_one_letter_code
_entity_poly.pdbx_strand_id
1 'polypeptide(L)'
;MGKIYSFVLVAIALMMGREGWALESESCLREQVRLRAQVHQLETRVKQQQTMIAQLLHEKEVQFLDKGSENSFIDLGGKRQYADCSEIYNDGFKQSGFYKIKPLQSLAEFSVYCDMSDGGGWTVIQRRSDGSENFNRGWNDYENGFGNFVQNNGEYWLGNKNINLLTIQGDYTLNRPDRF
;
A
#
# COMPACT_ATOMS: atom_id res chain seq x y z
N MET A 1 -74.24 25.16 -39.08
CA MET A 1 -73.49 23.89 -39.16
C MET A 1 -72.04 24.01 -38.68
N GLY A 2 -71.22 24.97 -39.15
CA GLY A 2 -69.78 25.03 -38.81
C GLY A 2 -69.39 25.35 -37.35
N LYS A 3 -70.27 25.97 -36.55
CA LYS A 3 -69.94 26.32 -35.15
C LYS A 3 -69.92 25.10 -34.22
N ILE A 4 -70.74 24.08 -34.48
CA ILE A 4 -70.87 22.88 -33.62
C ILE A 4 -69.65 21.95 -33.78
N TYR A 5 -69.13 21.80 -35.00
CA TYR A 5 -67.93 21.00 -35.27
C TYR A 5 -66.68 21.52 -34.56
N SER A 6 -66.56 22.85 -34.42
CA SER A 6 -65.44 23.47 -33.71
C SER A 6 -65.46 23.16 -32.20
N PHE A 7 -66.63 23.23 -31.56
CA PHE A 7 -66.76 22.87 -30.15
C PHE A 7 -66.50 21.38 -29.88
N VAL A 8 -66.91 20.49 -30.78
CA VAL A 8 -66.66 19.04 -30.64
C VAL A 8 -65.16 18.73 -30.79
N LEU A 9 -64.47 19.36 -31.74
CA LEU A 9 -63.01 19.17 -31.92
C LEU A 9 -62.20 19.75 -30.75
N VAL A 10 -62.61 20.88 -30.18
CA VAL A 10 -61.98 21.46 -28.99
C VAL A 10 -62.22 20.59 -27.75
N ALA A 11 -63.43 20.03 -27.59
CA ALA A 11 -63.73 19.10 -26.49
C ALA A 11 -62.96 17.78 -26.62
N ILE A 12 -62.85 17.21 -27.81
CA ILE A 12 -62.06 15.99 -28.05
C ILE A 12 -60.57 16.26 -27.83
N ALA A 13 -60.03 17.40 -28.29
CA ALA A 13 -58.65 17.81 -28.03
C ALA A 13 -58.37 18.04 -26.53
N LEU A 14 -59.34 18.56 -25.77
CA LEU A 14 -59.24 18.72 -24.31
C LEU A 14 -59.31 17.40 -23.54
N MET A 15 -60.09 16.42 -24.02
CA MET A 15 -60.17 15.08 -23.41
C MET A 15 -58.93 14.24 -23.77
N MET A 16 -58.48 14.27 -25.02
CA MET A 16 -57.27 13.54 -25.47
C MET A 16 -55.97 14.20 -24.96
N GLY A 17 -55.97 15.51 -24.71
CA GLY A 17 -54.83 16.25 -24.17
C GLY A 17 -54.63 16.10 -22.65
N ARG A 18 -55.59 15.57 -21.90
CA ARG A 18 -55.45 15.34 -20.44
C ARG A 18 -55.01 13.92 -20.07
N GLU A 19 -55.23 12.93 -20.93
CA GLU A 19 -54.90 11.53 -20.64
C GLU A 19 -53.50 11.12 -21.15
N GLY A 20 -53.02 11.72 -22.25
CA GLY A 20 -51.69 11.40 -22.81
C GLY A 20 -50.50 12.00 -22.06
N TRP A 21 -50.67 13.14 -21.37
CA TRP A 21 -49.59 13.85 -20.66
C TRP A 21 -49.42 13.41 -19.21
N ALA A 22 -50.42 12.69 -18.66
CA ALA A 22 -50.38 12.17 -17.29
C ALA A 22 -49.63 10.82 -17.20
N LEU A 23 -49.77 9.97 -18.22
CA LEU A 23 -49.23 8.59 -18.20
C LEU A 23 -47.69 8.54 -18.33
N GLU A 24 -47.10 9.45 -19.11
CA GLU A 24 -45.65 9.53 -19.36
C GLU A 24 -44.89 10.16 -18.16
N SER A 25 -45.57 11.07 -17.45
CA SER A 25 -45.11 11.64 -16.17
C SER A 25 -45.06 10.59 -15.06
N GLU A 26 -46.09 9.75 -14.94
CA GLU A 26 -46.14 8.68 -13.94
C GLU A 26 -45.12 7.56 -14.22
N SER A 27 -44.87 7.20 -15.48
CA SER A 27 -43.84 6.20 -15.82
C SER A 27 -42.43 6.69 -15.52
N CYS A 28 -42.14 7.97 -15.81
CA CYS A 28 -40.87 8.61 -15.47
C CYS A 28 -40.69 8.73 -13.95
N LEU A 29 -41.74 9.14 -13.23
CA LEU A 29 -41.73 9.25 -11.76
C LEU A 29 -41.49 7.89 -11.10
N ARG A 30 -42.12 6.83 -11.61
CA ARG A 30 -41.92 5.46 -11.12
C ARG A 30 -40.47 5.00 -11.28
N GLU A 31 -39.86 5.26 -12.43
CA GLU A 31 -38.46 4.91 -12.67
C GLU A 31 -37.51 5.80 -11.85
N GLN A 32 -37.84 7.07 -11.64
CA GLN A 32 -37.07 7.96 -10.76
C GLN A 32 -37.09 7.49 -9.30
N VAL A 33 -38.24 7.04 -8.80
CA VAL A 33 -38.35 6.45 -7.45
C VAL A 33 -37.53 5.15 -7.38
N ARG A 34 -37.58 4.31 -8.41
CA ARG A 34 -36.80 3.08 -8.49
C ARG A 34 -35.29 3.35 -8.51
N LEU A 35 -34.83 4.27 -9.36
CA LEU A 35 -33.42 4.65 -9.48
C LEU A 35 -32.93 5.31 -8.19
N ARG A 36 -33.73 6.16 -7.54
CA ARG A 36 -33.42 6.74 -6.22
C ARG A 36 -33.28 5.65 -5.15
N ALA A 37 -34.17 4.65 -5.16
CA ALA A 37 -34.05 3.51 -4.25
C ALA A 37 -32.77 2.70 -4.50
N GLN A 38 -32.39 2.48 -5.76
CA GLN A 38 -31.14 1.80 -6.13
C GLN A 38 -29.90 2.60 -5.73
N VAL A 39 -29.89 3.92 -5.98
CA VAL A 39 -28.80 4.82 -5.56
C VAL A 39 -28.68 4.81 -4.04
N HIS A 40 -29.79 4.93 -3.31
CA HIS A 40 -29.78 4.83 -1.87
C HIS A 40 -29.24 3.47 -1.36
N GLN A 41 -29.59 2.38 -2.05
CA GLN A 41 -29.06 1.05 -1.74
C GLN A 41 -27.55 0.92 -2.04
N LEU A 42 -27.05 1.62 -3.06
CA LEU A 42 -25.61 1.67 -3.36
C LEU A 42 -24.88 2.56 -2.34
N GLU A 43 -25.43 3.71 -1.99
CA GLU A 43 -24.87 4.61 -0.98
C GLU A 43 -24.78 3.95 0.39
N THR A 44 -25.81 3.21 0.80
CA THR A 44 -25.78 2.42 2.05
C THR A 44 -24.72 1.33 2.01
N ARG A 45 -24.59 0.61 0.89
CA ARG A 45 -23.51 -0.38 0.69
C ARG A 45 -22.12 0.25 0.71
N VAL A 46 -21.92 1.39 0.04
CA VAL A 46 -20.66 2.12 0.05
C VAL A 46 -20.34 2.62 1.45
N LYS A 47 -21.31 3.20 2.16
CA LYS A 47 -21.13 3.66 3.54
C LYS A 47 -20.79 2.50 4.47
N GLN A 48 -21.44 1.35 4.31
CA GLN A 48 -21.14 0.13 5.07
C GLN A 48 -19.74 -0.41 4.76
N GLN A 49 -19.34 -0.44 3.49
CA GLN A 49 -17.99 -0.80 3.09
C GLN A 49 -16.96 0.19 3.63
N GLN A 50 -17.24 1.49 3.59
CA GLN A 50 -16.37 2.53 4.14
C GLN A 50 -16.20 2.38 5.66
N THR A 51 -17.26 2.07 6.40
CA THR A 51 -17.16 1.78 7.84
C THR A 51 -16.33 0.53 8.10
N MET A 52 -16.48 -0.51 7.28
CA MET A 52 -15.67 -1.74 7.40
C MET A 52 -14.20 -1.46 7.08
N ILE A 53 -13.90 -0.65 6.04
CA ILE A 53 -12.54 -0.22 5.71
C ILE A 53 -11.95 0.59 6.86
N ALA A 54 -12.69 1.57 7.41
CA ALA A 54 -12.22 2.37 8.54
C ALA A 54 -11.95 1.50 9.79
N GLN A 55 -12.80 0.50 10.04
CA GLN A 55 -12.61 -0.44 11.13
C GLN A 55 -11.39 -1.34 10.91
N LEU A 56 -11.20 -1.88 9.71
CA LEU A 56 -10.02 -2.67 9.35
C LEU A 56 -8.73 -1.85 9.41
N LEU A 57 -8.77 -0.57 9.01
CA LEU A 57 -7.64 0.34 9.13
C LEU A 57 -7.31 0.63 10.60
N HIS A 58 -8.32 0.85 11.44
CA HIS A 58 -8.14 1.04 12.88
C HIS A 58 -7.60 -0.24 13.56
N GLU A 59 -8.14 -1.41 13.21
CA GLU A 59 -7.64 -2.71 13.69
C GLU A 59 -6.19 -2.93 13.25
N LYS A 60 -5.85 -2.59 12.00
CA LYS A 60 -4.47 -2.64 11.49
C LYS A 60 -3.54 -1.66 12.20
N GLU A 61 -4.03 -0.47 12.57
CA GLU A 61 -3.26 0.56 13.30
C GLU A 61 -3.00 0.14 14.76
N VAL A 62 -4.02 -0.40 15.44
CA VAL A 62 -3.88 -1.01 16.78
C VAL A 62 -2.95 -2.23 16.72
N GLN A 63 -3.04 -3.05 15.68
CA GLN A 63 -2.12 -4.17 15.46
C GLN A 63 -0.68 -3.70 15.13
N PHE A 64 -0.50 -2.53 14.54
CA PHE A 64 0.81 -1.91 14.32
C PHE A 64 1.42 -1.35 15.60
N LEU A 65 0.60 -0.83 16.51
CA LEU A 65 1.04 -0.31 17.82
C LEU A 65 1.37 -1.43 18.81
N ASP A 66 0.69 -2.58 18.75
CA ASP A 66 0.99 -3.74 19.59
C ASP A 66 2.14 -4.62 19.02
N LYS A 67 2.37 -4.59 17.69
CA LYS A 67 3.59 -5.13 17.07
C LYS A 67 4.80 -4.20 17.16
N GLY A 68 4.71 -3.13 17.95
CA GLY A 68 5.75 -2.12 18.12
C GLY A 68 6.86 -2.49 19.11
N SER A 69 6.82 -3.66 19.78
CA SER A 69 7.75 -3.94 20.88
C SER A 69 8.35 -5.34 20.99
N GLU A 70 8.05 -6.29 20.10
CA GLU A 70 8.77 -7.58 20.12
C GLU A 70 9.27 -8.00 18.72
N ASN A 71 10.53 -7.58 18.48
CA ASN A 71 11.51 -7.97 17.47
C ASN A 71 11.48 -7.40 16.04
N SER A 72 12.46 -6.52 15.76
CA SER A 72 13.45 -6.77 14.68
C SER A 72 14.53 -5.69 14.56
N PHE A 73 14.37 -4.52 15.19
CA PHE A 73 15.34 -3.43 15.09
C PHE A 73 16.20 -3.31 16.35
N ILE A 74 17.52 -3.30 16.19
CA ILE A 74 18.46 -3.10 17.30
C ILE A 74 18.80 -1.61 17.37
N ASP A 75 18.31 -0.94 18.42
CA ASP A 75 18.63 0.47 18.69
C ASP A 75 20.02 0.60 19.33
N LEU A 76 20.91 1.33 18.65
CA LEU A 76 22.28 1.60 19.08
C LEU A 76 22.40 2.86 19.97
N GLY A 77 21.28 3.49 20.32
CA GLY A 77 21.23 4.55 21.34
C GLY A 77 21.74 5.92 20.88
N GLY A 78 21.56 6.27 19.60
CA GLY A 78 21.61 7.66 19.07
C GLY A 78 22.94 8.42 19.19
N LYS A 79 24.02 7.81 19.68
CA LYS A 79 25.30 8.51 19.92
C LYS A 79 26.20 8.62 18.69
N ARG A 80 26.03 7.75 17.70
CA ARG A 80 26.88 7.64 16.51
C ARG A 80 26.07 7.16 15.31
N GLN A 81 26.35 7.72 14.13
CA GLN A 81 25.87 7.21 12.85
C GLN A 81 26.88 6.19 12.31
N TYR A 82 26.39 5.04 11.87
CA TYR A 82 27.20 3.98 11.29
C TYR A 82 27.00 3.92 9.79
N ALA A 83 28.09 3.86 9.03
CA ALA A 83 28.03 3.85 7.58
C ALA A 83 27.55 2.49 7.02
N ASP A 84 27.86 1.40 7.73
CA ASP A 84 27.50 0.03 7.36
C ASP A 84 27.60 -0.93 8.58
N CYS A 85 27.29 -2.20 8.36
CA CYS A 85 27.33 -3.23 9.39
C CYS A 85 28.74 -3.53 9.94
N SER A 86 29.79 -3.23 9.17
CA SER A 86 31.16 -3.46 9.61
C SER A 86 31.56 -2.48 10.71
N GLU A 87 31.16 -1.22 10.61
CA GLU A 87 31.38 -0.23 11.68
C GLU A 87 30.61 -0.61 12.95
N ILE A 88 29.36 -1.05 12.80
CA ILE A 88 28.52 -1.53 13.92
C ILE A 88 29.23 -2.71 14.61
N TYR A 89 29.72 -3.67 13.83
CA TYR A 89 30.43 -4.82 14.36
C TYR A 89 31.73 -4.41 15.08
N ASN A 90 32.48 -3.46 14.53
CA ASN A 90 33.73 -2.98 15.10
C ASN A 90 33.54 -2.18 16.41
N ASP A 91 32.38 -1.54 16.59
CA ASP A 91 32.00 -0.86 17.85
C ASP A 91 31.54 -1.85 18.95
N GLY A 92 31.53 -3.15 18.63
CA GLY A 92 31.29 -4.22 19.62
C GLY A 92 29.89 -4.83 19.57
N PHE A 93 29.02 -4.39 18.66
CA PHE A 93 27.69 -4.98 18.49
C PHE A 93 27.78 -6.27 17.67
N LYS A 94 27.59 -7.41 18.34
CA LYS A 94 27.79 -8.75 17.77
C LYS A 94 26.49 -9.53 17.50
N GLN A 95 25.34 -8.92 17.72
CA GLN A 95 24.05 -9.57 17.49
C GLN A 95 23.63 -9.41 16.02
N SER A 96 23.28 -10.50 15.32
CA SER A 96 22.67 -10.38 14.00
C SER A 96 21.24 -9.84 14.11
N GLY A 97 20.84 -8.96 13.19
CA GLY A 97 19.53 -8.32 13.21
C GLY A 97 19.43 -7.14 12.26
N PHE A 98 18.28 -6.45 12.25
CA PHE A 98 18.15 -5.22 11.49
C PHE A 98 18.70 -4.03 12.27
N TYR A 99 19.53 -3.24 11.58
CA TYR A 99 20.13 -2.01 12.06
C TYR A 99 19.87 -0.88 11.07
N LYS A 100 19.91 0.37 11.57
CA LYS A 100 19.85 1.57 10.72
C LYS A 100 21.28 1.96 10.45
N ILE A 101 21.58 2.12 9.18
CA ILE A 101 22.85 2.64 8.73
C ILE A 101 22.61 3.90 7.92
N LYS A 102 23.63 4.72 7.84
CA LYS A 102 23.67 5.91 6.99
C LYS A 102 25.00 5.96 6.26
N PRO A 103 25.07 5.38 5.05
CA PRO A 103 26.22 5.51 4.18
C PRO A 103 26.63 6.99 4.00
N LEU A 104 27.91 7.26 3.73
CA LEU A 104 28.49 8.61 3.75
C LEU A 104 27.76 9.60 2.84
N GLN A 105 27.32 9.14 1.67
CA GLN A 105 26.62 9.96 0.67
C GLN A 105 25.09 9.86 0.79
N SER A 106 24.58 9.09 1.75
CA SER A 106 23.15 8.94 1.96
C SER A 106 22.56 10.13 2.72
N LEU A 107 21.48 10.71 2.17
CA LEU A 107 20.75 11.79 2.83
C LEU A 107 19.97 11.31 4.06
N ALA A 108 19.52 10.05 4.04
CA ALA A 108 18.69 9.45 5.08
C ALA A 108 19.25 8.10 5.55
N GLU A 109 18.91 7.73 6.78
CA GLU A 109 19.14 6.38 7.29
C GLU A 109 18.20 5.38 6.61
N PHE A 110 18.68 4.15 6.40
CA PHE A 110 17.85 3.04 5.98
C PHE A 110 18.21 1.76 6.72
N SER A 111 17.24 0.85 6.80
CA SER A 111 17.39 -0.42 7.52
C SER A 111 18.10 -1.47 6.67
N VAL A 112 19.04 -2.19 7.28
CA VAL A 112 19.73 -3.34 6.70
C VAL A 112 19.78 -4.47 7.70
N TYR A 113 19.76 -5.72 7.23
CA TYR A 113 20.12 -6.84 8.08
C TYR A 113 21.64 -6.94 8.14
N CYS A 114 22.19 -6.90 9.35
CA CYS A 114 23.60 -7.18 9.61
C CYS A 114 23.75 -8.61 10.07
N ASP A 115 24.50 -9.41 9.31
CA ASP A 115 24.95 -10.71 9.78
C ASP A 115 26.30 -10.55 10.51
N MET A 116 26.24 -10.77 11.82
CA MET A 116 27.37 -10.67 12.74
C MET A 116 28.01 -12.04 13.02
N SER A 117 27.55 -13.10 12.34
CA SER A 117 28.06 -14.47 12.48
C SER A 117 29.37 -14.67 11.72
N ASP A 118 30.18 -15.66 12.15
CA ASP A 118 31.37 -16.15 11.44
C ASP A 118 32.32 -15.05 10.90
N GLY A 119 32.77 -14.15 11.79
CA GLY A 119 33.63 -13.02 11.45
C GLY A 119 32.86 -11.70 11.27
N GLY A 120 31.57 -11.78 10.97
CA GLY A 120 30.57 -10.73 11.12
C GLY A 120 30.80 -9.44 10.32
N GLY A 121 29.93 -8.45 10.59
CA GLY A 121 29.99 -7.15 9.92
C GLY A 121 29.43 -7.15 8.48
N TRP A 122 28.68 -8.19 8.11
CA TRP A 122 28.16 -8.32 6.75
C TRP A 122 26.84 -7.58 6.59
N THR A 123 26.82 -6.59 5.69
CA THR A 123 25.59 -5.93 5.24
C THR A 123 24.89 -6.81 4.20
N VAL A 124 23.73 -7.38 4.54
CA VAL A 124 22.99 -8.26 3.63
C VAL A 124 22.18 -7.42 2.65
N ILE A 125 22.56 -7.47 1.36
CA ILE A 125 21.90 -6.71 0.28
C ILE A 125 20.75 -7.45 -0.40
N GLN A 126 20.74 -8.78 -0.30
CA GLN A 126 19.74 -9.64 -0.91
C GLN A 126 19.62 -10.94 -0.11
N ARG A 127 18.39 -11.40 0.12
CA ARG A 127 18.14 -12.68 0.78
C ARG A 127 16.99 -13.44 0.11
N ARG A 128 17.23 -14.74 -0.11
CA ARG A 128 16.23 -15.78 -0.42
C ARG A 128 16.29 -16.86 0.65
N SER A 129 15.15 -17.46 0.99
CA SER A 129 15.01 -18.49 2.01
C SER A 129 13.83 -19.42 1.71
N ASP A 130 12.65 -18.88 1.45
CA ASP A 130 11.39 -19.63 1.41
C ASP A 130 10.52 -19.36 0.18
N GLY A 131 10.91 -18.43 -0.70
CA GLY A 131 10.14 -18.01 -1.87
C GLY A 131 8.89 -17.18 -1.55
N SER A 132 8.80 -16.62 -0.34
CA SER A 132 7.67 -15.76 0.09
C SER A 132 7.56 -14.45 -0.70
N GLU A 133 8.65 -14.00 -1.31
CA GLU A 133 8.66 -12.78 -2.12
C GLU A 133 8.84 -13.05 -3.60
N ASN A 134 8.07 -12.31 -4.42
CA ASN A 134 8.25 -12.34 -5.87
C ASN A 134 9.44 -11.46 -6.26
N PHE A 135 10.43 -12.04 -6.95
CA PHE A 135 11.58 -11.32 -7.49
C PHE A 135 11.43 -10.98 -8.99
N ASN A 136 10.39 -11.45 -9.66
CA ASN A 136 10.09 -11.03 -11.03
C ASN A 136 9.37 -9.66 -10.99
N ARG A 137 10.16 -8.59 -10.89
CA ARG A 137 9.69 -7.21 -10.72
C ARG A 137 10.30 -6.26 -11.74
N GLY A 138 9.68 -5.08 -11.87
CA GLY A 138 10.13 -4.04 -12.79
C GLY A 138 11.34 -3.27 -12.27
N TRP A 139 11.93 -2.43 -13.13
CA TRP A 139 13.11 -1.62 -12.78
C TRP A 139 12.91 -0.77 -11.53
N ASN A 140 11.75 -0.10 -11.41
CA ASN A 140 11.47 0.78 -10.28
C ASN A 140 11.52 0.05 -8.92
N ASP A 141 11.09 -1.22 -8.87
CA ASP A 141 11.15 -2.01 -7.64
C ASP A 141 12.60 -2.37 -7.30
N TYR A 142 13.38 -2.78 -8.31
CA TYR A 142 14.81 -3.06 -8.12
C TYR A 142 15.62 -1.83 -7.74
N GLU A 143 15.26 -0.66 -8.28
CA GLU A 143 15.91 0.61 -7.98
C GLU A 143 15.73 1.02 -6.51
N ASN A 144 14.49 0.90 -5.99
CA ASN A 144 14.12 1.35 -4.66
C ASN A 144 14.22 0.26 -3.57
N GLY A 145 14.18 -1.01 -3.94
CA GLY A 145 14.15 -2.15 -3.03
C GLY A 145 12.73 -2.69 -2.79
N PHE A 146 12.64 -3.95 -2.40
CA PHE A 146 11.38 -4.64 -2.09
C PHE A 146 11.59 -5.83 -1.16
N GLY A 147 10.49 -6.34 -0.59
CA GLY A 147 10.47 -7.51 0.29
C GLY A 147 10.28 -7.14 1.76
N ASN A 148 10.66 -8.05 2.64
CA ASN A 148 10.34 -7.98 4.06
C ASN A 148 11.57 -7.66 4.92
N PHE A 149 11.63 -6.41 5.38
CA PHE A 149 12.68 -5.90 6.28
C PHE A 149 12.29 -5.95 7.76
N VAL A 150 11.22 -6.67 8.11
CA VAL A 150 10.68 -6.76 9.48
C VAL A 150 10.90 -8.15 10.06
N GLN A 151 10.92 -9.19 9.23
CA GLN A 151 11.14 -10.55 9.68
C GLN A 151 12.61 -10.93 9.59
N ASN A 152 13.15 -11.55 10.65
CA ASN A 152 14.53 -12.04 10.67
C ASN A 152 14.87 -13.03 9.56
N ASN A 153 13.87 -13.67 8.92
CA ASN A 153 14.05 -14.57 7.78
C ASN A 153 13.37 -14.08 6.50
N GLY A 154 12.97 -12.80 6.47
CA GLY A 154 12.32 -12.19 5.33
C GLY A 154 13.20 -12.22 4.09
N GLU A 155 12.60 -12.51 2.94
CA GLU A 155 13.24 -12.32 1.65
C GLU A 155 13.17 -10.85 1.26
N TYR A 156 14.25 -10.30 0.71
CA TYR A 156 14.26 -8.92 0.25
C TYR A 156 15.39 -8.63 -0.75
N TRP A 157 15.21 -7.52 -1.45
CA TRP A 157 16.23 -6.82 -2.23
C TRP A 157 16.39 -5.42 -1.66
N LEU A 158 17.61 -5.05 -1.25
CA LEU A 158 17.88 -3.78 -0.56
C LEU A 158 17.60 -2.53 -1.44
N GLY A 159 17.66 -2.68 -2.76
CA GLY A 159 17.48 -1.60 -3.73
C GLY A 159 18.81 -1.13 -4.32
N ASN A 160 18.83 -0.94 -5.64
CA ASN A 160 20.05 -0.60 -6.38
C ASN A 160 20.62 0.76 -5.96
N LYS A 161 19.77 1.73 -5.61
CA LYS A 161 20.22 3.02 -5.06
C LYS A 161 20.97 2.85 -3.76
N ASN A 162 20.43 2.07 -2.83
CA ASN A 162 21.04 1.81 -1.53
C ASN A 162 22.34 1.02 -1.67
N ILE A 163 22.37 0.02 -2.56
CA ILE A 163 23.59 -0.75 -2.87
C ILE A 163 24.64 0.16 -3.49
N ASN A 164 24.26 1.05 -4.41
CA ASN A 164 25.19 2.02 -4.98
C ASN A 164 25.79 2.92 -3.88
N LEU A 165 24.95 3.50 -2.99
CA LEU A 165 25.41 4.32 -1.87
C LEU A 165 26.41 3.60 -0.95
N LEU A 166 26.22 2.29 -0.73
CA LEU A 166 27.19 1.46 -0.01
C LEU A 166 28.49 1.33 -0.80
N THR A 167 28.41 0.83 -2.03
CA THR A 167 29.61 0.48 -2.82
C THR A 167 30.47 1.66 -3.26
N ILE A 168 29.95 2.88 -3.28
CA ILE A 168 30.72 4.08 -3.64
C ILE A 168 31.50 4.68 -2.45
N GLN A 169 31.23 4.25 -1.22
CA GLN A 169 31.86 4.85 -0.04
C GLN A 169 33.23 4.24 0.31
N GLY A 170 33.58 3.11 -0.30
CA GLY A 170 34.85 2.42 -0.08
C GLY A 170 34.94 1.10 -0.84
N ASP A 171 36.00 0.33 -0.58
CA ASP A 171 36.20 -0.99 -1.19
C ASP A 171 35.42 -2.07 -0.43
N TYR A 172 34.49 -2.74 -1.11
CA TYR A 172 33.67 -3.82 -0.55
C TYR A 172 33.98 -5.15 -1.22
N THR A 173 34.00 -6.22 -0.43
CA THR A 173 33.98 -7.60 -0.95
C THR A 173 32.56 -8.11 -0.93
N LEU A 174 32.09 -8.63 -2.06
CA LEU A 174 30.80 -9.31 -2.14
C LEU A 174 30.99 -10.80 -1.84
N ASN A 175 30.25 -11.32 -0.87
CA ASN A 175 30.24 -12.73 -0.54
C ASN A 175 28.88 -13.36 -0.90
N ARG A 176 28.91 -14.57 -1.48
CA ARG A 176 27.76 -15.44 -1.64
C ARG A 176 28.04 -16.72 -0.85
N PRO A 177 27.45 -16.91 0.34
CA PRO A 177 27.68 -18.10 1.13
C PRO A 177 27.23 -19.36 0.37
N ASP A 178 28.10 -20.38 0.31
CA ASP A 178 27.84 -21.65 -0.40
C ASP A 178 26.86 -22.59 0.33
N ARG A 179 26.07 -22.09 1.29
CA ARG A 179 25.14 -22.91 2.08
C ARG A 179 23.72 -22.33 2.04
N PHE A 180 22.84 -23.05 1.35
CA PHE A 180 21.40 -23.12 1.58
C PHE A 180 21.02 -24.59 1.70
#